data_AF-A0A931VZY8-F1
#
_entry.id   AF-A0A931VZY8-F1
#
_cell.length_a   1.000
_cell.length_b   1.000
_cell.length_c   1.000
_cell.angle_alpha   90.00
_cell.angle_beta   90.00
_cell.angle_gamma   90.00
#
_symmetry.space_group_name_H-M   'P 1'
#
loop_
_entity.id
_entity.type
_entity.pdbx_description
1 polymer ?
#
loop_
_entity_poly.entity_id
_entity_poly.type
_entity_poly.pdbx_seq_one_letter_code
_entity_poly.pdbx_strand_id
1 'polypeptide(L)'
;MGEKKIVAFFKEQVRAILERSASEPDGFRAYFEGREPQDDEILGLIAVSTTMTGELQVGDSFPTPLEALARLSRAGRAEICRAFRKQLRSCLAQLAAA
;
A
#
# COMPACT_ATOMS: atom_id res chain seq x y z
N MET A 1 6.52 -13.04 14.14
CA MET A 1 5.78 -11.76 13.96
C MET A 1 4.29 -12.08 13.86
N GLY A 2 3.42 -11.45 14.64
CA GLY A 2 1.97 -11.70 14.55
C GLY A 2 1.34 -10.98 13.35
N GLU A 3 0.29 -11.55 12.76
CA GLU A 3 -0.40 -11.01 11.57
C GLU A 3 -0.77 -9.52 11.71
N LYS A 4 -1.26 -9.11 12.89
CA LYS A 4 -1.58 -7.70 13.18
C LYS A 4 -0.41 -6.74 12.97
N LYS A 5 0.83 -7.15 13.30
CA LYS A 5 2.03 -6.32 13.09
C LYS A 5 2.36 -6.20 11.60
N ILE A 6 2.15 -7.27 10.84
CA ILE A 6 2.35 -7.26 9.38
C ILE A 6 1.32 -6.34 8.70
N VAL A 7 0.05 -6.43 9.10
CA VAL A 7 -1.01 -5.54 8.60
C VAL A 7 -0.71 -4.08 8.94
N ALA A 8 -0.27 -3.78 10.17
CA ALA A 8 0.10 -2.43 10.57
C ALA A 8 1.26 -1.89 9.72
N PHE A 9 2.30 -2.70 9.50
CA PHE A 9 3.42 -2.34 8.63
C PHE A 9 2.94 -1.96 7.21
N PHE A 10 2.11 -2.80 6.58
CA PHE A 10 1.63 -2.50 5.23
C PHE A 10 0.69 -1.30 5.16
N LYS A 11 -0.07 -1.01 6.22
CA LYS A 11 -0.87 0.23 6.28
C LYS A 11 0.00 1.48 6.30
N GLU A 12 1.15 1.44 6.98
CA GLU A 12 2.11 2.54 6.96
C GLU A 12 2.75 2.69 5.57
N GLN A 13 3.07 1.56 4.92
CA GLN A 13 3.60 1.58 3.54
C GLN A 13 2.58 2.15 2.54
N VAL A 14 1.30 1.79 2.68
CA VAL A 14 0.21 2.38 1.88
C VAL A 14 0.20 3.91 2.01
N ARG A 15 0.38 4.44 3.22
CA ARG A 15 0.47 5.90 3.45
C ARG A 15 1.65 6.50 2.71
N ALA A 16 2.84 5.93 2.88
CA ALA A 16 4.05 6.42 2.24
C ALA A 16 3.96 6.39 0.70
N ILE A 17 3.39 5.33 0.12
CA ILE A 17 3.19 5.19 -1.33
C ILE A 17 2.28 6.30 -1.86
N LEU A 18 1.14 6.53 -1.18
CA LEU A 18 0.17 7.53 -1.63
C LEU A 18 0.69 8.96 -1.45
N GLU A 19 1.41 9.25 -0.36
CA GLU A 19 2.08 10.54 -0.13
C GLU A 19 3.12 10.83 -1.22
N ARG A 20 3.97 9.86 -1.59
CA ARG A 20 4.94 10.02 -2.69
C ARG A 20 4.25 10.25 -4.03
N SER A 21 3.18 9.50 -4.30
CA SER A 21 2.41 9.66 -5.54
C SER A 21 1.74 11.04 -5.67
N ALA A 22 1.52 11.76 -4.57
CA ALA A 22 0.93 13.09 -4.63
C ALA A 22 1.85 14.12 -5.31
N SER A 23 3.17 13.89 -5.30
CA SER A 23 4.15 14.73 -6.00
C SER A 23 4.42 14.30 -7.45
N GLU A 24 3.86 13.17 -7.90
CA GLU A 24 4.09 12.61 -9.24
C GLU A 24 2.85 12.83 -10.13
N PRO A 25 2.90 13.71 -11.15
CA PRO A 25 1.73 14.04 -11.97
C PRO A 25 1.15 12.84 -12.72
N ASP A 26 1.99 11.91 -13.17
CA ASP A 26 1.58 10.66 -13.86
C ASP A 26 1.72 9.41 -12.97
N GLY A 27 1.76 9.59 -11.64
CA GLY A 27 1.93 8.50 -10.68
C GLY A 27 0.70 7.59 -10.55
N PHE A 28 0.77 6.59 -9.66
CA PHE A 28 -0.32 5.63 -9.44
C PHE A 28 -1.66 6.26 -9.06
N ARG A 29 -1.63 7.49 -8.55
CA ARG A 29 -2.81 8.30 -8.30
C ARG A 29 -3.61 8.59 -9.58
N ALA A 30 -2.93 9.00 -10.66
CA ALA A 30 -3.54 9.22 -11.97
C ALA A 30 -4.03 7.90 -12.57
N TYR A 31 -3.28 6.81 -12.36
CA TYR A 31 -3.67 5.46 -12.81
C TYR A 31 -5.01 4.96 -12.23
N PHE A 32 -5.37 5.40 -11.03
CA PHE A 32 -6.64 5.07 -10.37
C PHE A 32 -7.67 6.20 -10.45
N GLU A 33 -7.39 7.27 -11.20
CA GLU A 33 -8.37 8.32 -11.38
C GLU A 33 -9.62 7.78 -12.09
N GLY A 34 -10.81 8.09 -11.54
CA GLY A 34 -12.08 7.67 -12.13
C GLY A 34 -12.46 6.21 -11.95
N ARG A 35 -11.69 5.38 -11.24
CA ARG A 35 -12.06 3.98 -10.95
C ARG A 35 -11.61 3.48 -9.58
N GLU A 36 -12.30 2.46 -9.07
CA GLU A 36 -11.88 1.79 -7.84
C GLU A 36 -10.82 0.71 -8.15
N PRO A 37 -9.66 0.72 -7.47
CA PRO A 37 -8.64 -0.31 -7.66
C PRO A 37 -9.10 -1.68 -7.16
N GLN A 38 -8.75 -2.75 -7.89
CA GLN A 38 -8.99 -4.13 -7.48
C GLN A 38 -7.99 -4.59 -6.41
N ASP A 39 -8.33 -5.61 -5.62
CA ASP A 39 -7.47 -6.10 -4.53
C ASP A 39 -6.08 -6.53 -5.06
N ASP A 40 -6.02 -7.22 -6.20
CA ASP A 40 -4.76 -7.69 -6.78
C ASP A 40 -3.88 -6.55 -7.29
N GLU A 41 -4.48 -5.48 -7.84
CA GLU A 41 -3.75 -4.27 -8.25
C GLU A 41 -3.12 -3.57 -7.04
N ILE A 42 -3.88 -3.48 -5.94
CA ILE A 42 -3.41 -2.87 -4.69
C ILE A 42 -2.25 -3.68 -4.11
N LEU A 43 -2.42 -5.00 -3.99
CA LEU A 43 -1.40 -5.87 -3.41
C LEU A 43 -0.14 -5.92 -4.28
N GLY A 44 -0.30 -5.94 -5.61
CA GLY A 44 0.82 -5.86 -6.56
C GLY A 44 1.58 -4.55 -6.44
N LEU A 45 0.88 -3.42 -6.38
CA LEU A 45 1.50 -2.11 -6.17
C LEU A 45 2.28 -2.06 -4.86
N ILE A 46 1.66 -2.48 -3.75
CA ILE A 46 2.32 -2.50 -2.44
C ILE A 46 3.57 -3.39 -2.50
N ALA A 47 3.50 -4.58 -3.11
CA ALA A 47 4.65 -5.47 -3.23
C ALA A 47 5.81 -4.85 -4.01
N VAL A 48 5.53 -4.23 -5.16
CA VAL A 48 6.54 -3.57 -6.00
C VAL A 48 7.13 -2.36 -5.29
N SER A 49 6.29 -1.46 -4.77
CA SER A 49 6.74 -0.26 -4.09
C SER A 49 7.57 -0.59 -2.85
N THR A 50 7.12 -1.50 -1.98
CA THR A 50 7.88 -1.87 -0.78
C THR A 50 9.19 -2.59 -1.06
N THR A 51 9.29 -3.26 -2.21
CA THR A 51 10.55 -3.89 -2.66
C THR A 51 11.51 -2.85 -3.23
N MET A 52 11.00 -1.88 -4.01
CA MET A 52 11.80 -0.82 -4.62
C MET A 52 12.30 0.21 -3.59
N THR A 53 11.53 0.48 -2.53
CA THR A 53 11.94 1.43 -1.49
C THR A 53 13.01 0.88 -0.54
N GLY A 54 13.20 -0.45 -0.48
CA GLY A 54 14.21 -1.08 0.38
C GLY A 54 13.99 -0.88 1.88
N GLU A 55 12.86 -0.28 2.30
CA GLU A 55 12.58 0.15 3.68
C GLU A 55 12.07 -0.98 4.58
N LEU A 56 12.50 -2.22 4.34
CA LEU A 56 12.35 -3.30 5.30
C LEU A 56 13.71 -3.59 5.93
N GLN A 57 14.26 -2.59 6.63
CA GLN A 57 15.32 -2.82 7.62
C GLN A 57 14.70 -3.44 8.87
N VAL A 58 14.22 -4.67 8.73
CA VAL A 58 13.99 -5.57 9.86
C VAL A 58 15.24 -6.44 9.90
N GLY A 59 16.26 -5.96 10.61
CA GLY A 59 17.63 -6.50 10.60
C GLY A 59 17.69 -8.02 10.61
N ASP A 60 18.48 -8.61 9.72
CA ASP A 60 18.82 -10.03 9.56
C ASP A 60 17.69 -11.06 9.70
N SER A 61 16.43 -10.64 9.76
CA SER A 61 15.31 -11.46 10.18
C SER A 61 14.20 -11.40 9.16
N PHE A 62 14.19 -12.44 8.34
CA PHE A 62 13.02 -13.06 7.71
C PHE A 62 11.69 -12.67 8.41
N PRO A 63 10.64 -12.23 7.69
CA PRO A 63 10.43 -12.29 6.25
C PRO A 63 10.59 -10.94 5.50
N THR A 64 10.96 -11.03 4.22
CA THR A 64 10.90 -9.92 3.24
C THR A 64 9.47 -9.36 3.09
N PRO A 65 9.27 -8.14 2.55
CA PRO A 65 7.91 -7.60 2.37
C PRO A 65 7.02 -8.54 1.53
N LEU A 66 7.58 -9.17 0.50
CA LEU A 66 6.85 -10.12 -0.34
C LEU A 66 6.40 -11.36 0.44
N GLU A 67 7.30 -11.94 1.24
CA GLU A 67 6.97 -13.08 2.10
C GLU A 67 5.99 -12.69 3.22
N ALA A 68 6.10 -11.48 3.76
CA ALA A 68 5.17 -10.96 4.76
C ALA A 68 3.76 -10.81 4.17
N LEU A 69 3.63 -10.28 2.94
CA LEU A 69 2.36 -10.22 2.19
C LEU A 69 1.80 -11.62 1.93
N ALA A 70 2.64 -12.56 1.52
CA ALA A 70 2.23 -13.93 1.23
C ALA A 70 1.72 -14.67 2.48
N ARG A 71 2.22 -14.33 3.67
CA ARG A 71 1.79 -14.91 4.95
C ARG A 71 0.48 -14.36 5.51
N LEU A 72 -0.06 -13.28 4.95
CA LEU A 72 -1.31 -12.69 5.41
C LEU A 72 -2.51 -13.59 5.07
N SER A 73 -3.46 -13.66 6.00
CA SER A 73 -4.77 -14.25 5.72
C SER A 73 -5.54 -13.39 4.69
N ARG A 74 -6.62 -13.95 4.15
CA ARG A 74 -7.56 -13.20 3.32
C ARG A 74 -8.11 -11.97 4.03
N ALA A 75 -8.37 -12.07 5.34
CA ALA A 75 -8.87 -10.95 6.13
C ALA A 75 -7.81 -9.84 6.27
N GLY A 76 -6.56 -10.21 6.56
CA GLY A 76 -5.45 -9.25 6.64
C GLY A 76 -5.20 -8.51 5.32
N ARG A 77 -5.22 -9.24 4.19
CA ARG A 77 -5.12 -8.63 2.85
C ARG A 77 -6.28 -7.67 2.56
N ALA A 78 -7.51 -8.08 2.88
CA ALA A 78 -8.69 -7.22 2.71
C ALA A 78 -8.62 -5.95 3.57
N GLU A 79 -8.05 -6.04 4.78
CA GLU A 79 -7.86 -4.88 5.66
C GLU A 79 -6.88 -3.86 5.07
N ILE A 80 -5.79 -4.32 4.47
CA ILE A 80 -4.83 -3.48 3.75
C ILE A 80 -5.48 -2.83 2.54
N CYS A 81 -6.21 -3.61 1.72
CA CYS A 81 -6.89 -3.09 0.54
C CYS A 81 -7.95 -2.02 0.88
N ARG A 82 -8.70 -2.22 1.97
CA ARG A 82 -9.63 -1.20 2.49
C ARG A 82 -8.91 0.06 2.93
N ALA A 83 -7.76 -0.07 3.60
CA ALA A 83 -6.96 1.09 4.01
C ALA A 83 -6.44 1.88 2.81
N PHE A 84 -5.94 1.19 1.78
CA PHE A 84 -5.52 1.80 0.52
C PHE A 84 -6.64 2.61 -0.13
N ARG A 85 -7.80 1.99 -0.36
CA ARG A 85 -8.95 2.68 -0.97
C ARG A 85 -9.40 3.89 -0.17
N LYS A 86 -9.40 3.78 1.18
CA LYS A 86 -9.76 4.90 2.06
C LYS A 86 -8.80 6.07 1.88
N GLN A 87 -7.49 5.82 1.88
CA GLN A 87 -6.50 6.87 1.71
C GLN A 87 -6.49 7.44 0.29
N LEU A 88 -6.59 6.61 -0.74
CA LEU A 88 -6.68 7.04 -2.14
C LEU A 88 -7.85 8.02 -2.33
N ARG A 89 -9.05 7.69 -1.82
CA ARG A 89 -10.20 8.61 -1.87
C ARG A 89 -9.93 9.93 -1.15
N SER A 90 -9.27 9.89 0.01
CA SER A 90 -8.89 11.10 0.74
C SER A 90 -7.94 11.97 -0.07
N CYS A 91 -6.92 11.37 -0.70
CA CYS A 91 -6.00 12.08 -1.58
C CYS A 91 -6.75 12.71 -2.75
N LEU A 92 -7.56 11.92 -3.48
CA LEU A 92 -8.35 12.38 -4.63
C LEU A 92 -9.27 13.56 -4.27
N ALA A 93 -9.99 13.47 -3.14
CA ALA A 93 -10.84 14.55 -2.66
C ALA A 93 -10.07 15.85 -2.35
N GLN A 94 -8.84 15.75 -1.82
CA GLN A 94 -8.00 16.92 -1.57
C GLN A 94 -7.55 17.65 -2.84
N LEU A 95 -7.39 16.96 -3.99
CA LEU A 95 -7.11 17.66 -5.26
C LEU A 95 -8.37 18.25 -5.88
N ALA A 96 -9.52 17.57 -5.78
CA ALA A 96 -10.77 18.13 -6.31
C ALA A 96 -11.18 19.43 -5.59
N ALA A 97 -10.65 19.67 -4.39
CA ALA A 97 -10.86 20.87 -3.59
C ALA A 97 -9.75 21.93 -3.72
N ALA A 98 -8.66 21.63 -4.43
CA ALA A 98 -7.52 22.53 -4.67
C ALA A 98 -7.65 23.21 -6.04
#